data_AF-A0A7R9QY61-F1
#
_entry.id   AF-A0A7R9QY61-F1
#
_cell.length_a   1.000
_cell.length_b   1.000
_cell.length_c   1.000
_cell.angle_alpha   90.00
_cell.angle_beta   90.00
_cell.angle_gamma   90.00
#
_symmetry.space_group_name_H-M   'P 1'
#
loop_
_entity.id
_entity.type
_entity.pdbx_description
1 polymer ?
#
loop_
_entity_poly.entity_id
_entity_poly.type
_entity_poly.pdbx_seq_one_letter_code
_entity_poly.pdbx_strand_id
1 'polypeptide(L)'
;PIGDNIDYDGKLQTLLFINCYFSHESWPSDPIKAGEQCVNQVFVDEWTQINECVQLDDAYFAQQQEKVAALIPPLRYTPWIIIEGKHSQASEVHLSRAVCDSYEGKWKPWACYAPPPALQKPIVELHYEPLNKDSQTFIISQLDHLKTHVDEIIRLDIIPYGRTIKNSDNTFQCPNDEECHTRTIKNSDNTFQCPNDEECHTFKQHACVRTLFLESKPTETIDFLLCAFGSDMSNVPQVTEECVNQHFVDSWTDIDLCAKSRGDQLLAELAAIVAALNPKLSHTPWILVNGKHDVEAEDNLVQEICETFYPTDKPLQCIPELLSVSINYQNMETSVAEFVDKQIKPYRPYFEELASIDFVAYGLTERDGTGFKCPQNEAQCNANKVHACVYHNFWEKLDHSNVMDLDESRYRTLGFLICAFEKSTSDPVDDANQCLNQEMGGDYWDTIETCAHGPDGIALYEELAKKTEAL
;
A
#
# COMPACT_ATOMS: atom_id res chain seq x y z
N PRO A 1 -35.13 32.57 26.54
CA PRO A 1 -35.71 31.59 27.48
C PRO A 1 -36.20 30.37 26.69
N ILE A 2 -35.28 29.43 26.47
CA ILE A 2 -35.59 28.09 25.96
C ILE A 2 -35.80 27.25 27.23
N GLY A 3 -36.96 26.60 27.33
CA GLY A 3 -37.51 26.08 28.58
C GLY A 3 -36.73 24.91 29.20
N ASP A 4 -36.85 24.83 30.52
CA ASP A 4 -36.23 23.88 31.46
C ASP A 4 -36.74 22.43 31.32
N ASN A 5 -36.61 21.82 30.15
CA ASN A 5 -36.78 20.37 30.01
C ASN A 5 -36.10 19.86 28.74
N ILE A 6 -34.76 19.89 28.72
CA ILE A 6 -34.00 19.09 27.77
C ILE A 6 -33.74 17.77 28.48
N ASP A 7 -34.42 16.71 28.05
CA ASP A 7 -34.05 15.34 28.41
C ASP A 7 -32.66 15.11 27.80
N TYR A 8 -31.62 15.19 28.64
CA TYR A 8 -30.24 15.17 28.20
C TYR A 8 -29.88 13.75 27.72
N ASP A 9 -29.64 13.57 26.42
CA ASP A 9 -29.07 12.33 25.89
C ASP A 9 -27.62 12.21 26.37
N GLY A 10 -27.36 11.29 27.31
CA GLY A 10 -26.03 11.06 27.89
C GLY A 10 -24.92 10.84 26.85
N LYS A 11 -25.25 10.49 25.60
CA LYS A 11 -24.29 10.43 24.49
C LYS A 11 -23.73 11.80 24.11
N LEU A 12 -24.56 12.84 24.05
CA LEU A 12 -24.12 14.19 23.70
C LEU A 12 -23.22 14.77 24.78
N GLN A 13 -23.58 14.58 26.05
CA GLN A 13 -22.74 15.00 27.17
C GLN A 13 -21.40 14.26 27.17
N THR A 14 -21.38 12.96 26.87
CA THR A 14 -20.12 12.21 26.74
C THR A 14 -19.22 12.79 25.65
N LEU A 15 -19.76 13.15 24.48
CA LEU A 15 -18.99 13.79 23.41
C LEU A 15 -18.47 15.18 23.82
N LEU A 16 -19.30 15.98 24.50
CA LEU A 16 -18.89 17.28 25.04
C LEU A 16 -17.75 17.14 26.05
N PHE A 17 -17.81 16.13 26.92
CA PHE A 17 -16.74 15.82 27.86
C PHE A 17 -15.45 15.42 27.15
N ILE A 18 -15.51 14.46 26.21
CA ILE A 18 -14.33 14.03 25.43
C ILE A 18 -13.70 15.22 24.72
N ASN A 19 -14.50 16.06 24.06
CA ASN A 19 -14.02 17.24 23.36
C ASN A 19 -13.37 18.25 24.31
N CYS A 20 -14.00 18.53 25.46
CA CYS A 20 -13.42 19.37 26.50
C CYS A 20 -12.08 18.82 26.96
N TYR A 21 -12.04 17.52 27.30
CA TYR A 21 -10.89 16.86 27.92
C TYR A 21 -9.65 16.91 27.02
N PHE A 22 -9.77 16.50 25.76
CA PHE A 22 -8.64 16.48 24.83
C PHE A 22 -8.22 17.88 24.33
N SER A 23 -9.10 18.87 24.45
CA SER A 23 -8.80 20.27 24.09
C SER A 23 -8.36 21.11 25.30
N HIS A 24 -8.33 20.53 26.50
CA HIS A 24 -8.06 21.27 27.73
C HIS A 24 -6.58 21.66 27.82
N GLU A 25 -6.26 22.85 28.33
CA GLU A 25 -4.87 23.33 28.45
C GLU A 25 -3.97 22.46 29.32
N SER A 26 -4.58 21.71 30.25
CA SER A 26 -3.87 20.80 31.14
C SER A 26 -3.59 19.45 30.46
N TRP A 27 -4.27 19.12 29.36
CA TRP A 27 -3.99 17.90 28.59
C TRP A 27 -2.80 18.12 27.65
N PRO A 28 -1.83 17.17 27.56
CA PRO A 28 -1.75 15.88 28.25
C PRO A 28 -0.99 15.92 29.60
N SER A 29 -0.50 17.08 30.04
CA SER A 29 0.41 17.21 31.20
C SER A 29 -0.18 16.87 32.57
N ASP A 30 -1.47 17.14 32.78
CA ASP A 30 -2.23 16.86 34.00
C ASP A 30 -3.64 16.38 33.61
N PRO A 31 -3.77 15.10 33.25
CA PRO A 31 -5.01 14.53 32.74
C PRO A 31 -6.12 14.47 33.79
N ILE A 32 -5.78 14.31 35.08
CA ILE A 32 -6.77 14.26 36.15
C ILE A 32 -7.42 15.62 36.34
N LYS A 33 -6.64 16.70 36.33
CA LYS A 33 -7.16 18.07 36.41
C LYS A 33 -8.02 18.42 35.20
N ALA A 34 -7.61 18.03 33.98
CA ALA A 34 -8.44 18.18 32.79
C ALA A 34 -9.78 17.43 32.94
N GLY A 35 -9.74 16.20 33.47
CA GLY A 35 -10.91 15.38 33.80
C GLY A 35 -11.86 16.08 34.74
N GLU A 36 -11.37 16.52 35.90
CA GLU A 36 -12.17 17.21 36.93
C GLU A 36 -12.87 18.45 36.37
N GLN A 37 -12.13 19.32 35.68
CA GLN A 37 -12.66 20.57 35.17
C GLN A 37 -13.71 20.32 34.08
N CYS A 38 -13.46 19.36 33.18
CA CYS A 38 -14.40 19.01 32.12
C CYS A 38 -15.64 18.27 32.63
N VAL A 39 -15.51 17.41 33.65
CA VAL A 39 -16.66 16.78 34.30
C VAL A 39 -17.56 17.84 34.93
N ASN A 40 -16.99 18.74 35.72
CA ASN A 40 -17.75 19.80 36.38
C ASN A 40 -18.41 20.75 35.38
N GLN A 41 -17.76 20.97 34.22
CA GLN A 41 -18.33 21.78 33.14
C GLN A 41 -19.52 21.10 32.44
N VAL A 42 -19.47 19.79 32.22
CA VAL A 42 -20.41 19.07 31.34
C VAL A 42 -21.54 18.37 32.12
N PHE A 43 -21.21 17.78 33.26
CA PHE A 43 -22.12 16.96 34.06
C PHE A 43 -22.59 17.64 35.35
N VAL A 44 -21.94 18.73 35.78
CA VAL A 44 -22.28 19.56 36.96
C VAL A 44 -22.22 18.80 38.29
N ASP A 45 -21.22 19.07 39.12
CA ASP A 45 -21.02 18.49 40.47
C ASP A 45 -20.90 16.95 40.53
N GLU A 46 -20.71 16.27 39.41
CA GLU A 46 -20.58 14.81 39.33
C GLU A 46 -19.14 14.29 39.53
N TRP A 47 -18.15 15.18 39.72
CA TRP A 47 -16.75 14.76 39.90
C TRP A 47 -16.56 13.85 41.10
N THR A 48 -17.27 14.08 42.21
CA THR A 48 -17.14 13.23 43.40
C THR A 48 -17.49 11.77 43.09
N GLN A 49 -18.59 11.53 42.38
CA GLN A 49 -19.02 10.17 42.02
C GLN A 49 -18.04 9.51 41.03
N ILE A 50 -17.54 10.26 40.05
CA ILE A 50 -16.55 9.76 39.09
C ILE A 50 -15.23 9.44 39.77
N ASN A 51 -14.74 10.32 40.65
CA ASN A 51 -13.50 10.11 41.37
C ASN A 51 -13.62 8.93 42.35
N GLU A 52 -14.76 8.76 43.03
CA GLU A 52 -15.04 7.55 43.83
C GLU A 52 -14.99 6.29 42.97
N CYS A 53 -15.59 6.30 41.77
CA CYS A 53 -15.51 5.19 40.81
C CYS A 53 -14.08 4.88 40.37
N VAL A 54 -13.23 5.88 40.13
CA VAL A 54 -11.82 5.68 39.78
C VAL A 54 -11.03 4.98 40.91
N GLN A 55 -11.39 5.25 42.17
CA GLN A 55 -10.74 4.63 43.34
C GLN A 55 -11.31 3.23 43.68
N LEU A 56 -12.50 2.93 43.17
CA LEU A 56 -13.23 1.70 43.40
C LEU A 56 -13.18 0.87 42.11
N ASP A 57 -12.25 -0.08 42.07
CA ASP A 57 -12.33 -1.35 41.31
C ASP A 57 -11.34 -1.56 40.14
N ASP A 58 -10.48 -2.56 40.32
CA ASP A 58 -9.62 -3.14 39.28
C ASP A 58 -10.43 -3.98 38.26
N ALA A 59 -11.65 -4.43 38.60
CA ALA A 59 -12.44 -5.33 37.75
C ALA A 59 -12.93 -4.65 36.45
N TYR A 60 -13.24 -3.35 36.47
CA TYR A 60 -13.58 -2.62 35.24
C TYR A 60 -12.38 -2.53 34.31
N PHE A 61 -11.19 -2.22 34.84
CA PHE A 61 -9.94 -2.24 34.06
C PHE A 61 -9.65 -3.64 33.52
N ALA A 62 -9.81 -4.69 34.32
CA ALA A 62 -9.66 -6.08 33.88
C ALA A 62 -10.62 -6.43 32.73
N GLN A 63 -11.88 -5.99 32.80
CA GLN A 63 -12.84 -6.19 31.71
C GLN A 63 -12.43 -5.49 30.41
N GLN A 64 -11.88 -4.27 30.49
CA GLN A 64 -11.37 -3.58 29.29
C GLN A 64 -10.13 -4.28 28.73
N GLN A 65 -9.25 -4.79 29.60
CA GLN A 65 -8.08 -5.58 29.19
C GLN A 65 -8.50 -6.87 28.46
N GLU A 66 -9.51 -7.58 28.96
CA GLU A 66 -10.05 -8.77 28.27
C GLU A 66 -10.60 -8.44 26.88
N LYS A 67 -11.33 -7.32 26.74
CA LYS A 67 -11.83 -6.86 25.43
C LYS A 67 -10.68 -6.53 24.47
N VAL A 68 -9.65 -5.83 24.94
CA VAL A 68 -8.47 -5.49 24.13
C VAL A 68 -7.69 -6.75 23.75
N ALA A 69 -7.52 -7.70 24.68
CA ALA A 69 -6.84 -8.96 24.45
C ALA A 69 -7.58 -9.89 23.46
N ALA A 70 -8.91 -9.72 23.33
CA ALA A 70 -9.74 -10.46 22.39
C ALA A 70 -9.75 -9.86 20.97
N LEU A 71 -9.11 -8.71 20.74
CA LEU A 71 -9.08 -8.07 19.42
C LEU A 71 -8.27 -8.90 18.41
N ILE A 72 -8.81 -9.01 17.20
CA ILE A 72 -8.17 -9.65 16.05
C ILE A 72 -8.19 -8.66 14.87
N PRO A 73 -7.02 -8.19 14.38
CA PRO A 73 -5.69 -8.42 14.94
C PRO A 73 -5.52 -7.78 16.34
N PRO A 74 -4.50 -8.18 17.12
CA PRO A 74 -4.22 -7.57 18.41
C PRO A 74 -4.00 -6.06 18.29
N LEU A 75 -4.46 -5.29 19.28
CA LEU A 75 -4.24 -3.84 19.34
C LEU A 75 -2.75 -3.50 19.38
N ARG A 76 -2.26 -2.74 18.40
CA ARG A 76 -0.84 -2.33 18.31
C ARG A 76 -0.61 -0.84 18.50
N TYR A 77 -1.58 -0.04 18.07
CA TYR A 77 -1.56 1.42 18.18
C TYR A 77 -2.99 1.96 18.40
N THR A 78 -3.13 3.26 18.60
CA THR A 78 -4.44 3.91 18.76
C THR A 78 -4.56 5.19 17.92
N PRO A 79 -5.79 5.60 17.53
CA PRO A 79 -7.05 4.85 17.61
C PRO A 79 -7.03 3.56 16.78
N TRP A 80 -7.83 2.58 17.20
CA TRP A 80 -8.00 1.27 16.55
C TRP A 80 -9.48 1.05 16.26
N ILE A 81 -9.88 1.27 15.02
CA ILE A 81 -11.30 1.30 14.65
C ILE A 81 -11.76 -0.11 14.27
N ILE A 82 -12.89 -0.52 14.84
CA ILE A 82 -13.54 -1.80 14.58
C ILE A 82 -14.97 -1.52 14.14
N ILE A 83 -15.34 -2.05 12.97
CA ILE A 83 -16.70 -1.98 12.43
C ILE A 83 -17.19 -3.41 12.21
N GLU A 84 -18.34 -3.75 12.80
CA GLU A 84 -18.91 -5.11 12.75
C GLU A 84 -17.90 -6.22 13.15
N GLY A 85 -17.11 -5.95 14.18
CA GLY A 85 -16.11 -6.90 14.71
C GLY A 85 -14.83 -7.02 13.88
N LYS A 86 -14.64 -6.24 12.81
CA LYS A 86 -13.45 -6.23 11.97
C LYS A 86 -12.68 -4.91 12.10
N HIS A 87 -11.37 -5.00 12.29
CA HIS A 87 -10.51 -3.82 12.27
C HIS A 87 -10.43 -3.21 10.87
N SER A 88 -10.33 -1.87 10.79
CA SER A 88 -10.15 -1.13 9.54
C SER A 88 -9.27 0.10 9.76
N GLN A 89 -8.04 0.06 9.26
CA GLN A 89 -7.10 1.19 9.29
C GLN A 89 -7.61 2.37 8.44
N ALA A 90 -8.13 2.12 7.24
CA ALA A 90 -8.76 3.15 6.41
C ALA A 90 -9.89 3.92 7.14
N SER A 91 -10.59 3.29 8.09
CA SER A 91 -11.64 3.95 8.88
C SER A 91 -11.10 4.99 9.86
N GLU A 92 -9.79 5.02 10.13
CA GLU A 92 -9.17 6.05 10.97
C GLU A 92 -9.18 7.42 10.27
N VAL A 93 -9.17 7.42 8.94
CA VAL A 93 -9.25 8.62 8.11
C VAL A 93 -10.65 8.77 7.49
N HIS A 94 -11.32 7.65 7.22
CA HIS A 94 -12.58 7.60 6.47
C HIS A 94 -13.76 7.02 7.28
N LEU A 95 -13.80 7.27 8.60
CA LEU A 95 -14.79 6.68 9.51
C LEU A 95 -16.24 6.80 9.01
N SER A 96 -16.64 8.00 8.59
CA SER A 96 -18.01 8.25 8.13
C SER A 96 -18.37 7.41 6.91
N ARG A 97 -17.47 7.31 5.93
CA ARG A 97 -17.66 6.50 4.71
C ARG A 97 -17.74 5.01 5.07
N ALA A 98 -16.83 4.52 5.90
CA ALA A 98 -16.79 3.13 6.31
C ALA A 98 -18.05 2.72 7.10
N VAL A 99 -18.52 3.57 8.03
CA VAL A 99 -19.79 3.36 8.75
C VAL A 99 -20.96 3.33 7.76
N CYS A 100 -21.00 4.28 6.81
CA CYS A 100 -22.06 4.33 5.81
C CYS A 100 -22.09 3.11 4.89
N ASP A 101 -20.94 2.55 4.54
CA ASP A 101 -20.86 1.35 3.70
C ASP A 101 -21.16 0.05 4.46
N SER A 102 -21.06 0.08 5.78
CA SER A 102 -21.42 -1.05 6.64
C SER A 102 -22.93 -1.22 6.86
N TYR A 103 -23.76 -0.22 6.51
CA TYR A 103 -25.22 -0.37 6.55
C TYR A 103 -25.73 -1.27 5.42
N GLU A 104 -26.43 -2.35 5.79
CA GLU A 104 -27.14 -3.21 4.85
C GLU A 104 -28.45 -2.57 4.35
N GLY A 105 -28.74 -2.69 3.05
CA GLY A 105 -30.00 -2.24 2.44
C GLY A 105 -29.94 -0.89 1.70
N LYS A 106 -31.06 -0.51 1.07
CA LYS A 106 -31.13 0.71 0.21
C LYS A 106 -31.23 2.02 0.99
N TRP A 107 -31.63 1.98 2.26
CA TRP A 107 -31.88 3.16 3.08
C TRP A 107 -30.78 3.32 4.12
N LYS A 108 -30.00 4.40 4.00
CA LYS A 108 -28.91 4.75 4.93
C LYS A 108 -29.27 6.04 5.68
N PRO A 109 -28.64 6.32 6.85
CA PRO A 109 -28.77 7.61 7.51
C PRO A 109 -28.49 8.79 6.56
N TRP A 110 -29.16 9.93 6.76
CA TRP A 110 -29.04 11.07 5.85
C TRP A 110 -27.60 11.57 5.67
N ALA A 111 -26.78 11.45 6.72
CA ALA A 111 -25.37 11.81 6.72
C ALA A 111 -24.55 11.01 5.69
N CYS A 112 -25.01 9.81 5.31
CA CYS A 112 -24.37 8.97 4.30
C CYS A 112 -24.57 9.44 2.86
N TYR A 113 -25.42 10.44 2.63
CA TYR A 113 -25.59 11.07 1.31
C TYR A 113 -24.79 12.36 1.18
N ALA A 114 -24.01 12.74 2.20
CA ALA A 114 -23.02 13.80 2.06
C ALA A 114 -21.91 13.35 1.09
N PRO A 115 -21.35 14.24 0.27
CA PRO A 115 -20.22 13.90 -0.57
C PRO A 115 -19.04 13.41 0.30
N PRO A 116 -18.28 12.41 -0.15
CA PRO A 116 -17.12 11.94 0.60
C PRO A 116 -16.11 13.09 0.76
N PRO A 117 -15.36 13.12 1.87
CA PRO A 117 -14.22 14.03 2.01
C PRO A 117 -13.26 13.86 0.83
N ALA A 118 -12.56 14.94 0.46
CA ALA A 118 -11.53 14.84 -0.56
C ALA A 118 -10.49 13.79 -0.16
N LEU A 119 -10.01 13.03 -1.16
CA LEU A 119 -8.95 12.06 -0.96
C LEU A 119 -7.73 12.77 -0.35
N GLN A 120 -7.33 12.34 0.84
CA GLN A 120 -6.16 12.87 1.53
C GLN A 120 -5.06 11.84 1.43
N LYS A 121 -3.94 12.20 0.79
CA LYS A 121 -2.76 11.33 0.71
C LYS A 121 -2.25 11.08 2.14
N PRO A 122 -1.99 9.81 2.51
CA PRO A 122 -1.35 9.51 3.78
C PRO A 122 0.01 10.22 3.86
N ILE A 123 0.34 10.66 5.05
CA ILE A 123 1.61 11.30 5.36
C ILE A 123 2.55 10.21 5.87
N VAL A 124 3.67 10.00 5.20
CA VAL A 124 4.70 9.07 5.65
C VAL A 124 5.88 9.88 6.14
N GLU A 125 6.22 9.77 7.42
CA GLU A 125 7.40 10.39 8.01
C GLU A 125 8.41 9.30 8.34
N LEU A 126 9.54 9.29 7.63
CA LEU A 126 10.60 8.29 7.74
C LEU A 126 11.75 8.83 8.57
N HIS A 127 11.91 8.35 9.81
CA HIS A 127 13.09 8.66 10.61
C HIS A 127 14.19 7.64 10.35
N TYR A 128 15.39 8.12 10.03
CA TYR A 128 16.51 7.25 9.66
C TYR A 128 17.85 7.88 10.02
N GLU A 129 18.86 7.02 10.20
CA GLU A 129 20.25 7.46 10.37
C GLU A 129 21.04 7.14 9.09
N PRO A 130 21.65 8.13 8.38
CA PRO A 130 22.35 7.90 7.11
C PRO A 130 23.43 6.81 7.15
N LEU A 131 24.00 6.54 8.33
CA LEU A 131 25.09 5.56 8.53
C LEU A 131 24.62 4.25 9.16
N ASN A 132 23.34 4.15 9.55
CA ASN A 132 22.77 2.95 10.11
C ASN A 132 22.38 1.98 8.97
N LYS A 133 22.84 0.73 9.06
CA LYS A 133 22.62 -0.27 7.99
C LYS A 133 21.16 -0.66 7.81
N ASP A 134 20.37 -0.70 8.88
CA ASP A 134 18.96 -1.06 8.80
C ASP A 134 18.17 0.05 8.08
N SER A 135 18.50 1.31 8.38
CA SER A 135 17.98 2.49 7.69
C SER A 135 18.29 2.46 6.19
N GLN A 136 19.55 2.17 5.83
CA GLN A 136 19.99 2.05 4.44
C GLN A 136 19.24 0.92 3.72
N THR A 137 19.16 -0.25 4.34
CA THR A 137 18.51 -1.45 3.78
C THR A 137 17.02 -1.19 3.56
N PHE A 138 16.34 -0.59 4.54
CA PHE A 138 14.95 -0.21 4.42
C PHE A 138 14.72 0.74 3.25
N ILE A 139 15.53 1.80 3.13
CA ILE A 139 15.36 2.78 2.05
C ILE A 139 15.55 2.13 0.68
N ILE A 140 16.58 1.31 0.50
CA ILE A 140 16.84 0.60 -0.76
C ILE A 140 15.70 -0.35 -1.11
N SER A 141 15.20 -1.11 -0.12
CA SER A 141 14.20 -2.15 -0.35
C SER A 141 12.75 -1.64 -0.46
N GLN A 142 12.40 -0.59 0.29
CA GLN A 142 11.01 -0.14 0.41
C GLN A 142 10.72 1.10 -0.45
N LEU A 143 11.65 2.05 -0.55
CA LEU A 143 11.39 3.30 -1.28
C LEU A 143 11.59 3.18 -2.80
N ASP A 144 12.38 2.22 -3.28
CA ASP A 144 12.55 1.98 -4.72
C ASP A 144 11.22 1.64 -5.41
N HIS A 145 10.37 0.83 -4.74
CA HIS A 145 9.03 0.49 -5.22
C HIS A 145 8.07 1.68 -5.32
N LEU A 146 8.32 2.75 -4.54
CA LEU A 146 7.46 3.92 -4.50
C LEU A 146 7.96 5.06 -5.40
N LYS A 147 9.21 5.00 -5.87
CA LYS A 147 9.91 6.09 -6.56
C LYS A 147 9.08 6.80 -7.64
N THR A 148 8.46 6.04 -8.54
CA THR A 148 7.77 6.60 -9.72
C THR A 148 6.38 7.16 -9.41
N HIS A 149 5.83 6.85 -8.24
CA HIS A 149 4.45 7.20 -7.88
C HIS A 149 4.33 7.87 -6.52
N VAL A 150 5.44 8.15 -5.83
CA VAL A 150 5.44 8.62 -4.44
C VAL A 150 4.55 9.84 -4.25
N ASP A 151 4.61 10.79 -5.18
CA ASP A 151 3.81 12.01 -5.14
C ASP A 151 2.35 11.77 -5.40
N GLU A 152 1.99 10.71 -6.11
CA GLU A 152 0.60 10.37 -6.42
C GLU A 152 -0.06 9.70 -5.21
N ILE A 153 0.70 8.92 -4.44
CA ILE A 153 0.17 8.04 -3.40
C ILE A 153 0.37 8.59 -1.98
N ILE A 154 1.46 9.31 -1.68
CA ILE A 154 1.76 9.77 -0.32
C ILE A 154 2.22 11.23 -0.31
N ARG A 155 2.29 11.80 0.90
CA ARG A 155 3.13 12.95 1.18
C ARG A 155 4.29 12.49 2.05
N LEU A 156 5.49 12.45 1.48
CA LEU A 156 6.70 12.01 2.17
C LEU A 156 7.32 13.13 3.01
N ASP A 157 7.72 12.81 4.23
CA ASP A 157 8.71 13.54 5.02
C ASP A 157 9.84 12.59 5.41
N ILE A 158 11.07 13.10 5.44
CA ILE A 158 12.26 12.32 5.79
C ILE A 158 12.96 13.02 6.94
N ILE A 159 13.30 12.30 8.01
CA ILE A 159 13.93 12.84 9.21
C ILE A 159 15.30 12.17 9.36
N PRO A 160 16.36 12.72 8.72
CA PRO A 160 17.72 12.19 8.78
C PRO A 160 18.36 12.51 10.13
N TYR A 161 17.90 11.85 11.18
CA TYR A 161 18.33 12.07 12.54
C TYR A 161 18.23 10.79 13.36
N GLY A 162 19.16 10.64 14.30
CA GLY A 162 19.27 9.46 15.14
C GLY A 162 18.62 9.60 16.50
N ARG A 163 19.05 8.74 17.42
CA ARG A 163 18.49 8.65 18.78
C ARG A 163 19.06 9.66 19.79
N THR A 164 19.84 10.63 19.33
CA THR A 164 20.48 11.61 20.21
C THR A 164 19.47 12.63 20.73
N ILE A 165 19.35 12.72 22.05
CA ILE A 165 18.36 13.57 22.71
C ILE A 165 19.00 14.90 23.06
N LYS A 166 18.29 16.01 22.80
CA LYS A 166 18.64 17.32 23.35
C LYS A 166 18.02 17.51 24.73
N ASN A 167 18.86 17.63 25.76
CA ASN A 167 18.47 17.90 27.14
C ASN A 167 18.05 19.36 27.34
N SER A 168 17.35 19.63 28.44
CA SER A 168 16.87 20.97 28.82
C SER A 168 17.98 21.98 29.12
N ASP A 169 19.17 21.50 29.46
CA ASP A 169 20.40 22.31 29.60
C ASP A 169 21.11 22.54 28.25
N ASN A 170 20.45 22.20 27.14
CA ASN A 170 20.97 22.19 25.76
C ASN A 170 22.15 21.25 25.52
N THR A 171 22.45 20.32 26.43
CA THR A 171 23.40 19.23 26.14
C THR A 171 22.73 18.19 25.25
N PHE A 172 23.52 17.42 24.52
CA PHE A 172 23.02 16.25 23.79
C PHE A 172 23.41 14.97 24.54
N GLN A 173 22.56 13.96 24.50
CA GLN A 173 22.78 12.68 25.17
C GLN A 173 22.30 11.55 24.27
N CYS A 174 23.20 10.61 23.96
CA CYS A 174 22.79 9.34 23.39
C CYS A 174 22.27 8.41 24.51
N PRO A 175 21.15 7.71 24.31
CA PRO A 175 20.63 6.75 25.28
C PRO A 175 21.61 5.60 25.60
N ASN A 176 22.38 5.13 24.59
CA ASN A 176 23.42 4.10 24.68
C ASN A 176 24.63 4.46 23.79
N ASP A 177 25.80 4.78 24.34
CA ASP A 177 26.97 5.34 23.62
C ASP A 177 27.51 4.52 22.41
N GLU A 178 27.18 3.22 22.34
CA GLU A 178 27.56 2.32 21.22
C GLU A 178 26.59 2.35 20.04
N GLU A 179 25.42 2.97 20.23
CA GLU A 179 24.23 2.75 19.43
C GLU A 179 23.79 4.00 18.65
N CYS A 180 24.38 5.17 18.93
CA CYS A 180 24.20 6.39 18.14
C CYS A 180 25.44 6.68 17.29
N HIS A 181 25.24 6.98 16.00
CA HIS A 181 26.29 7.51 15.14
C HIS A 181 26.57 9.00 15.40
N THR A 182 25.74 9.66 16.22
CA THR A 182 25.95 11.04 16.68
C THR A 182 26.28 11.05 18.18
N ARG A 183 27.54 10.81 18.55
CA ARG A 183 28.00 10.92 19.95
C ARG A 183 27.92 12.37 20.44
N THR A 184 28.07 12.59 21.75
CA THR A 184 28.15 13.95 22.31
C THR A 184 29.42 14.10 23.15
N ILE A 185 30.17 15.19 22.93
CA ILE A 185 31.19 15.66 23.86
C ILE A 185 30.69 16.99 24.45
N LYS A 186 30.67 17.08 25.78
CA LYS A 186 30.41 18.32 26.53
C LYS A 186 31.49 19.34 26.17
N ASN A 187 31.13 20.42 25.48
CA ASN A 187 31.93 21.64 25.43
C ASN A 187 31.04 22.86 25.69
N SER A 188 31.66 23.95 26.12
CA SER A 188 31.06 25.23 26.54
C SER A 188 30.20 25.95 25.49
N ASP A 189 30.06 25.37 24.29
CA ASP A 189 29.66 26.08 23.08
C ASP A 189 28.35 25.52 22.46
N ASN A 190 27.74 24.48 23.06
CA ASN A 190 26.44 23.91 22.64
C ASN A 190 26.35 23.37 21.20
N THR A 191 27.47 22.98 20.58
CA THR A 191 27.51 22.47 19.20
C THR A 191 27.35 20.94 19.12
N PHE A 192 26.77 20.42 18.03
CA PHE A 192 26.78 18.99 17.71
C PHE A 192 28.23 18.51 17.48
N GLN A 193 28.67 17.43 18.15
CA GLN A 193 29.99 16.83 17.96
C GLN A 193 29.87 15.32 17.75
N CYS A 194 29.86 14.88 16.50
CA CYS A 194 29.85 13.46 16.13
C CYS A 194 31.21 12.79 16.40
N PRO A 195 31.30 11.44 16.39
CA PRO A 195 32.54 10.68 16.55
C PRO A 195 33.66 11.14 15.60
N ASN A 196 33.30 11.61 14.40
CA ASN A 196 34.17 12.34 13.49
C ASN A 196 33.38 13.44 12.74
N ASP A 197 34.10 14.42 12.19
CA ASP A 197 33.51 15.58 11.49
C ASP A 197 32.76 15.19 10.20
N GLU A 198 33.14 14.08 9.56
CA GLU A 198 32.56 13.60 8.30
C GLU A 198 31.16 13.01 8.50
N GLU A 199 30.94 12.28 9.59
CA GLU A 199 29.63 11.72 9.96
C GLU A 199 28.62 12.85 10.21
N CYS A 200 29.00 13.86 11.02
CA CYS A 200 28.17 15.03 11.26
C CYS A 200 27.88 15.81 9.97
N HIS A 201 28.87 15.92 9.09
CA HIS A 201 28.70 16.58 7.81
C HIS A 201 27.65 15.86 6.94
N THR A 202 27.64 14.53 6.95
CA THR A 202 26.64 13.70 6.24
C THR A 202 25.22 13.97 6.73
N PHE A 203 24.98 13.93 8.05
CA PHE A 203 23.66 14.24 8.61
C PHE A 203 23.20 15.66 8.22
N LYS A 204 24.11 16.65 8.25
CA LYS A 204 23.82 18.02 7.83
C LYS A 204 23.46 18.10 6.34
N GLN A 205 24.17 17.36 5.48
CA GLN A 205 23.88 17.31 4.04
C GLN A 205 22.50 16.70 3.77
N HIS A 206 22.15 15.58 4.40
CA HIS A 206 20.83 14.98 4.27
C HIS A 206 19.72 15.92 4.80
N ALA A 207 19.95 16.60 5.92
CA ALA A 207 19.02 17.61 6.44
C ALA A 207 18.85 18.79 5.47
N CYS A 208 19.91 19.19 4.78
CA CYS A 208 19.87 20.21 3.73
C CYS A 208 19.13 19.72 2.48
N VAL A 209 19.33 18.48 2.02
CA VAL A 209 18.56 17.89 0.91
C VAL A 209 17.07 17.90 1.24
N ARG A 210 16.67 17.43 2.43
CA ARG A 210 15.29 17.51 2.91
C ARG A 210 14.75 18.94 2.84
N THR A 211 15.50 19.90 3.37
CA THR A 211 15.05 21.30 3.49
C THR A 211 14.95 22.02 2.14
N LEU A 212 15.86 21.73 1.21
CA LEU A 212 15.94 22.43 -0.06
C LEU A 212 15.12 21.77 -1.17
N PHE A 213 14.96 20.45 -1.14
CA PHE A 213 14.45 19.70 -2.29
C PHE A 213 13.19 18.87 -2.01
N LEU A 214 13.00 18.27 -0.83
CA LEU A 214 11.92 17.31 -0.61
C LEU A 214 10.53 17.81 -1.05
N GLU A 215 10.17 19.06 -0.72
CA GLU A 215 8.85 19.61 -1.06
C GLU A 215 8.66 19.81 -2.57
N SER A 216 9.73 20.13 -3.30
CA SER A 216 9.66 20.49 -4.73
C SER A 216 10.10 19.38 -5.68
N LYS A 217 10.88 18.43 -5.18
CA LYS A 217 11.54 17.32 -5.89
C LYS A 217 11.61 16.04 -5.04
N PRO A 218 10.46 15.51 -4.59
CA PRO A 218 10.40 14.33 -3.73
C PRO A 218 10.88 13.05 -4.43
N THR A 219 10.55 12.84 -5.71
CA THR A 219 11.08 11.70 -6.50
C THR A 219 12.60 11.77 -6.61
N GLU A 220 13.19 12.93 -6.94
CA GLU A 220 14.64 13.09 -7.00
C GLU A 220 15.29 12.99 -5.61
N THR A 221 14.56 13.33 -4.55
CA THR A 221 15.01 13.11 -3.16
C THR A 221 15.09 11.62 -2.83
N ILE A 222 14.12 10.81 -3.25
CA ILE A 222 14.22 9.35 -3.15
C ILE A 222 15.41 8.85 -3.96
N ASP A 223 15.58 9.33 -5.19
CA ASP A 223 16.70 8.92 -6.05
C ASP A 223 18.06 9.21 -5.43
N PHE A 224 18.21 10.39 -4.83
CA PHE A 224 19.39 10.73 -4.05
C PHE A 224 19.63 9.74 -2.92
N LEU A 225 18.60 9.37 -2.15
CA LEU A 225 18.73 8.42 -1.04
C LEU A 225 19.11 7.01 -1.54
N LEU A 226 18.48 6.54 -2.60
CA LEU A 226 18.79 5.25 -3.23
C LEU A 226 20.21 5.22 -3.77
N CYS A 227 20.67 6.30 -4.42
CA CYS A 227 22.04 6.46 -4.87
C CYS A 227 23.04 6.46 -3.70
N ALA A 228 22.75 7.26 -2.66
CA ALA A 228 23.65 7.42 -1.52
C ALA A 228 23.83 6.10 -0.76
N PHE A 229 22.76 5.33 -0.57
CA PHE A 229 22.82 4.08 0.18
C PHE A 229 23.15 2.85 -0.66
N GLY A 230 22.94 2.91 -1.98
CA GLY A 230 23.39 1.87 -2.91
C GLY A 230 24.91 1.92 -3.19
N SER A 231 25.59 3.00 -2.82
CA SER A 231 27.03 3.22 -3.04
C SER A 231 27.90 2.64 -1.92
N ASP A 232 29.20 2.43 -2.20
CA ASP A 232 30.16 2.06 -1.15
C ASP A 232 30.44 3.23 -0.21
N MET A 233 29.86 3.17 0.99
CA MET A 233 29.95 4.20 2.04
C MET A 233 31.33 4.26 2.73
N SER A 234 32.39 3.71 2.12
CA SER A 234 33.76 3.83 2.59
C SER A 234 34.32 5.26 2.51
N ASN A 235 33.74 6.13 1.66
CA ASN A 235 34.02 7.58 1.60
C ASN A 235 32.71 8.39 1.48
N VAL A 236 32.02 8.56 2.60
CA VAL A 236 30.65 9.11 2.66
C VAL A 236 30.49 10.53 2.09
N PRO A 237 31.41 11.50 2.34
CA PRO A 237 31.26 12.85 1.79
C PRO A 237 31.28 12.89 0.26
N GLN A 238 32.12 12.05 -0.37
CA GLN A 238 32.23 11.95 -1.82
C GLN A 238 30.96 11.35 -2.44
N VAL A 239 30.42 10.28 -1.84
CA VAL A 239 29.18 9.63 -2.29
C VAL A 239 28.01 10.63 -2.29
N THR A 240 27.92 11.47 -1.25
CA THR A 240 26.85 12.47 -1.16
C THR A 240 26.96 13.51 -2.28
N GLU A 241 28.17 13.98 -2.60
CA GLU A 241 28.41 14.91 -3.71
C GLU A 241 28.02 14.31 -5.07
N GLU A 242 28.45 13.08 -5.33
CA GLU A 242 28.17 12.37 -6.59
C GLU A 242 26.66 12.18 -6.78
N CYS A 243 25.95 11.70 -5.75
CA CYS A 243 24.51 11.47 -5.82
C CYS A 243 23.70 12.78 -5.90
N VAL A 244 24.15 13.85 -5.23
CA VAL A 244 23.54 15.17 -5.39
C VAL A 244 23.70 15.65 -6.82
N ASN A 245 24.89 15.58 -7.41
CA ASN A 245 25.13 16.03 -8.78
C ASN A 245 24.37 15.20 -9.83
N GLN A 246 24.10 13.92 -9.54
CA GLN A 246 23.34 13.03 -10.40
C GLN A 246 21.84 13.37 -10.45
N HIS A 247 21.24 13.74 -9.32
CA HIS A 247 19.78 13.90 -9.19
C HIS A 247 19.33 15.36 -9.01
N PHE A 248 20.23 16.25 -8.59
CA PHE A 248 20.01 17.67 -8.41
C PHE A 248 21.09 18.47 -9.17
N VAL A 249 20.86 18.66 -10.48
CA VAL A 249 21.79 19.37 -11.37
C VAL A 249 22.27 20.70 -10.74
N ASP A 250 23.58 20.90 -10.75
CA ASP A 250 24.29 22.09 -10.25
C ASP A 250 23.99 22.49 -8.79
N SER A 251 23.47 21.57 -7.96
CA SER A 251 22.96 21.89 -6.61
C SER A 251 23.95 21.60 -5.47
N TRP A 252 25.09 20.97 -5.75
CA TRP A 252 26.06 20.61 -4.71
C TRP A 252 26.56 21.81 -3.91
N THR A 253 26.85 22.93 -4.57
CA THR A 253 27.36 24.14 -3.89
C THR A 253 26.36 24.66 -2.86
N ASP A 254 25.06 24.58 -3.14
CA ASP A 254 24.00 25.02 -2.23
C ASP A 254 23.87 24.06 -1.03
N ILE A 255 24.01 22.75 -1.27
CA ILE A 255 24.00 21.73 -0.20
C ILE A 255 25.21 21.87 0.71
N ASP A 256 26.42 21.99 0.16
CA ASP A 256 27.64 22.18 0.93
C ASP A 256 27.62 23.49 1.74
N LEU A 257 27.17 24.59 1.12
CA LEU A 257 26.99 25.86 1.82
C LEU A 257 25.94 25.75 2.93
N CYS A 258 24.81 25.08 2.68
CA CYS A 258 23.78 24.83 3.69
C CYS A 258 24.34 24.01 4.86
N ALA A 259 25.04 22.92 4.59
CA ALA A 259 25.61 22.06 5.62
C ALA A 259 26.60 22.81 6.50
N LYS A 260 27.42 23.70 5.92
CA LYS A 260 28.39 24.54 6.65
C LYS A 260 27.75 25.69 7.43
N SER A 261 26.68 26.30 6.93
CA SER A 261 26.12 27.53 7.50
C SER A 261 24.88 27.32 8.38
N ARG A 262 24.01 26.38 8.01
CA ARG A 262 22.71 26.11 8.67
C ARG A 262 22.58 24.69 9.20
N GLY A 263 23.51 23.79 8.86
CA GLY A 263 23.43 22.38 9.22
C GLY A 263 23.17 22.13 10.71
N ASP A 264 23.87 22.81 11.62
CA ASP A 264 23.65 22.65 13.07
C ASP A 264 22.26 23.09 13.53
N GLN A 265 21.72 24.15 12.92
CA GLN A 265 20.35 24.60 13.20
C GLN A 265 19.35 23.54 12.73
N LEU A 266 19.52 23.02 11.51
CA LEU A 266 18.63 22.00 10.96
C LEU A 266 18.67 20.72 11.80
N LEU A 267 19.83 20.28 12.26
CA LEU A 267 19.93 19.13 13.16
C LEU A 267 19.25 19.39 14.51
N ALA A 268 19.29 20.61 15.03
CA ALA A 268 18.57 20.95 16.27
C ALA A 268 17.05 20.94 16.08
N GLU A 269 16.57 21.34 14.90
CA GLU A 269 15.15 21.26 14.52
C GLU A 269 14.71 19.78 14.40
N LEU A 270 15.49 18.94 13.71
CA LEU A 270 15.21 17.50 13.63
C LEU A 270 15.25 16.80 15.00
N ALA A 271 16.19 17.18 15.86
CA ALA A 271 16.26 16.69 17.23
C ALA A 271 15.00 17.02 18.04
N ALA A 272 14.40 18.20 17.82
CA ALA A 272 13.16 18.58 18.47
C ALA A 272 11.96 17.76 17.95
N ILE A 273 11.92 17.44 16.65
CA ILE A 273 10.94 16.53 16.07
C ILE A 273 11.05 15.15 16.74
N VAL A 274 12.24 14.56 16.75
CA VAL A 274 12.48 13.24 17.37
C VAL A 274 12.18 13.24 18.87
N ALA A 275 12.52 14.30 19.59
CA ALA A 275 12.24 14.42 21.03
C ALA A 275 10.73 14.46 21.35
N ALA A 276 9.90 14.91 20.40
CA ALA A 276 8.45 14.99 20.52
C ALA A 276 7.72 13.68 20.17
N LEU A 277 8.43 12.67 19.63
CA LEU A 277 7.83 11.38 19.29
C LEU A 277 7.24 10.68 20.51
N ASN A 278 6.06 10.09 20.31
CA ASN A 278 5.39 9.24 21.28
C ASN A 278 4.77 8.02 20.56
N PRO A 279 5.26 6.79 20.78
CA PRO A 279 6.31 6.43 21.73
C PRO A 279 7.68 6.99 21.34
N LYS A 280 8.59 7.05 22.32
CA LYS A 280 9.96 7.54 22.10
C LYS A 280 10.68 6.64 21.09
N LEU A 281 11.40 7.24 20.16
CA LEU A 281 12.25 6.56 19.18
C LEU A 281 13.18 5.57 19.88
N SER A 282 13.04 4.28 19.57
CA SER A 282 13.86 3.22 20.17
C SER A 282 14.89 2.64 19.21
N HIS A 283 14.64 2.73 17.90
CA HIS A 283 15.52 2.25 16.82
C HIS A 283 15.29 3.08 15.55
N THR A 284 16.09 2.81 14.51
CA THR A 284 15.92 3.36 13.16
C THR A 284 16.12 2.24 12.14
N PRO A 285 15.36 2.21 11.03
CA PRO A 285 14.36 3.20 10.63
C PRO A 285 13.14 3.18 11.56
N TRP A 286 12.39 4.27 11.60
CA TRP A 286 11.16 4.38 12.39
C TRP A 286 10.13 5.15 11.58
N ILE A 287 8.99 4.52 11.31
CA ILE A 287 8.06 4.96 10.27
C ILE A 287 6.79 5.46 10.93
N LEU A 288 6.39 6.69 10.61
CA LEU A 288 5.10 7.22 10.99
C LEU A 288 4.18 7.26 9.78
N VAL A 289 3.01 6.63 9.87
CA VAL A 289 1.92 6.77 8.91
C VAL A 289 0.83 7.63 9.54
N ASN A 290 0.52 8.78 8.92
CA ASN A 290 -0.39 9.79 9.44
C ASN A 290 -0.08 10.22 10.88
N GLY A 291 1.21 10.36 11.20
CA GLY A 291 1.70 10.80 12.52
C GLY A 291 1.69 9.73 13.60
N LYS A 292 1.42 8.47 13.26
CA LYS A 292 1.46 7.32 14.19
C LYS A 292 2.55 6.36 13.80
N HIS A 293 3.33 5.91 14.79
CA HIS A 293 4.33 4.88 14.56
C HIS A 293 3.66 3.59 14.09
N ASP A 294 4.14 3.07 12.96
CA ASP A 294 3.64 1.87 12.32
C ASP A 294 4.79 0.87 12.13
N VAL A 295 4.75 -0.20 12.94
CA VAL A 295 5.78 -1.25 12.94
C VAL A 295 5.67 -2.14 11.71
N GLU A 296 4.48 -2.36 11.15
CA GLU A 296 4.35 -3.20 9.96
C GLU A 296 4.85 -2.44 8.71
N ALA A 297 4.79 -1.11 8.74
CA ALA A 297 5.34 -0.27 7.70
C ALA A 297 6.88 -0.29 7.66
N GLU A 298 7.55 -0.76 8.73
CA GLU A 298 8.99 -1.05 8.74
C GLU A 298 9.34 -2.30 7.93
N ASP A 299 8.41 -3.25 7.78
CA ASP A 299 8.58 -4.49 7.03
C ASP A 299 8.01 -4.39 5.60
N ASN A 300 6.83 -3.78 5.44
CA ASN A 300 6.13 -3.63 4.17
C ASN A 300 5.40 -2.28 4.07
N LEU A 301 6.18 -1.23 3.79
CA LEU A 301 5.68 0.15 3.71
C LEU A 301 4.56 0.31 2.68
N VAL A 302 4.70 -0.34 1.51
CA VAL A 302 3.72 -0.21 0.43
C VAL A 302 2.37 -0.74 0.87
N GLN A 303 2.34 -1.94 1.48
CA GLN A 303 1.11 -2.54 1.95
C GLN A 303 0.40 -1.63 2.97
N GLU A 304 1.12 -1.13 3.98
CA GLU A 304 0.51 -0.28 5.02
C GLU A 304 0.00 1.05 4.46
N ILE A 305 0.74 1.69 3.53
CA ILE A 305 0.24 2.86 2.79
C ILE A 305 -1.08 2.53 2.10
N CYS A 306 -1.12 1.39 1.41
CA CYS A 306 -2.28 0.95 0.65
C CYS A 306 -3.49 0.58 1.52
N GLU A 307 -3.27 0.18 2.78
CA GLU A 307 -4.33 -0.09 3.75
C GLU A 307 -4.94 1.20 4.35
N THR A 308 -4.25 2.35 4.25
CA THR A 308 -4.83 3.65 4.62
C THR A 308 -5.91 4.13 3.65
N PHE A 309 -5.85 3.70 2.39
CA PHE A 309 -6.81 4.09 1.36
C PHE A 309 -8.12 3.34 1.52
N TYR A 310 -9.23 4.05 1.30
CA TYR A 310 -10.53 3.39 1.19
C TYR A 310 -10.54 2.44 -0.02
N PRO A 311 -11.20 1.26 0.04
CA PRO A 311 -11.10 0.24 -1.01
C PRO A 311 -11.40 0.72 -2.44
N THR A 312 -12.30 1.70 -2.60
CA THR A 312 -12.69 2.25 -3.91
C THR A 312 -11.80 3.40 -4.38
N ASP A 313 -10.87 3.87 -3.54
CA ASP A 313 -9.94 4.95 -3.85
C ASP A 313 -8.47 4.48 -3.84
N LYS A 314 -8.22 3.17 -3.74
CA LYS A 314 -6.87 2.62 -3.75
C LYS A 314 -6.18 2.96 -5.08
N PRO A 315 -4.96 3.55 -5.05
CA PRO A 315 -4.15 3.73 -6.25
C PRO A 315 -3.92 2.39 -6.98
N LEU A 316 -3.69 2.41 -8.29
CA LEU A 316 -3.41 1.19 -9.07
C LEU A 316 -2.20 0.44 -8.51
N GLN A 317 -1.21 1.16 -8.01
CA GLN A 317 0.00 0.62 -7.37
C GLN A 317 -0.30 -0.15 -6.07
N CYS A 318 -1.47 0.08 -5.48
CA CYS A 318 -1.96 -0.58 -4.28
C CYS A 318 -2.81 -1.81 -4.55
N ILE A 319 -3.07 -2.12 -5.83
CA ILE A 319 -3.73 -3.35 -6.23
C ILE A 319 -2.62 -4.42 -6.27
N PRO A 320 -2.70 -5.48 -5.44
CA PRO A 320 -1.68 -6.53 -5.43
C PRO A 320 -1.52 -7.15 -6.82
N GLU A 321 -0.38 -7.81 -7.07
CA GLU A 321 -0.18 -8.62 -8.28
C GLU A 321 -1.44 -9.46 -8.54
N LEU A 322 -2.03 -9.28 -9.72
CA LEU A 322 -3.31 -9.86 -10.06
C LEU A 322 -3.32 -11.35 -9.75
N LEU A 323 -4.33 -11.81 -9.01
CA LEU A 323 -4.50 -13.22 -8.67
C LEU A 323 -4.37 -14.07 -9.93
N SER A 324 -3.47 -15.07 -9.91
CA SER A 324 -3.35 -15.99 -11.04
C SER A 324 -4.53 -16.98 -11.03
N VAL A 325 -5.34 -16.95 -12.08
CA VAL A 325 -6.52 -17.80 -12.24
C VAL A 325 -6.39 -18.60 -13.53
N SER A 326 -6.35 -19.93 -13.42
CA SER A 326 -6.32 -20.82 -14.59
C SER A 326 -7.72 -21.35 -14.89
N ILE A 327 -8.23 -21.08 -16.10
CA ILE A 327 -9.53 -21.54 -16.59
C ILE A 327 -9.31 -22.73 -17.52
N ASN A 328 -9.51 -23.92 -17.00
CA ASN A 328 -9.39 -25.18 -17.73
C ASN A 328 -10.74 -25.54 -18.34
N TYR A 329 -10.81 -25.65 -19.66
CA TYR A 329 -12.06 -25.91 -20.36
C TYR A 329 -11.86 -26.76 -21.62
N GLN A 330 -12.96 -27.27 -22.16
CA GLN A 330 -12.99 -27.96 -23.46
C GLN A 330 -14.13 -27.43 -24.31
N ASN A 331 -13.97 -27.50 -25.62
CA ASN A 331 -15.03 -27.21 -26.58
C ASN A 331 -16.15 -28.27 -26.52
N MET A 332 -17.28 -27.98 -27.16
CA MET A 332 -18.44 -28.89 -27.21
C MET A 332 -18.95 -29.33 -25.83
N GLU A 333 -18.79 -28.49 -24.81
CA GLU A 333 -19.25 -28.74 -23.45
C GLU A 333 -20.24 -27.65 -23.02
N THR A 334 -21.49 -28.03 -22.79
CA THR A 334 -22.58 -27.08 -22.50
C THR A 334 -22.35 -26.28 -21.22
N SER A 335 -21.77 -26.90 -20.20
CA SER A 335 -21.45 -26.23 -18.94
C SER A 335 -20.38 -25.13 -19.11
N VAL A 336 -19.44 -25.31 -20.04
CA VAL A 336 -18.45 -24.29 -20.40
C VAL A 336 -19.10 -23.12 -21.13
N ALA A 337 -20.01 -23.39 -22.06
CA ALA A 337 -20.76 -22.33 -22.76
C ALA A 337 -21.58 -21.48 -21.78
N GLU A 338 -22.26 -22.11 -20.81
CA GLU A 338 -22.97 -21.38 -19.76
C GLU A 338 -22.04 -20.56 -18.86
N PHE A 339 -20.87 -21.09 -18.51
CA PHE A 339 -19.87 -20.36 -17.74
C PHE A 339 -19.37 -19.13 -18.51
N VAL A 340 -19.07 -19.26 -19.80
CA VAL A 340 -18.62 -18.13 -20.63
C VAL A 340 -19.69 -17.03 -20.72
N ASP A 341 -20.95 -17.39 -20.99
CA ASP A 341 -22.03 -16.40 -21.09
C ASP A 341 -22.34 -15.71 -19.76
N LYS A 342 -22.32 -16.45 -18.64
CA LYS A 342 -22.72 -15.92 -17.32
C LYS A 342 -21.58 -15.31 -16.53
N GLN A 343 -20.33 -15.74 -16.73
CA GLN A 343 -19.20 -15.36 -15.86
C GLN A 343 -18.08 -14.64 -16.60
N ILE A 344 -17.89 -14.86 -17.90
CA ILE A 344 -16.83 -14.19 -18.68
C ILE A 344 -17.39 -12.96 -19.38
N LYS A 345 -18.46 -13.13 -20.15
CA LYS A 345 -19.06 -12.07 -20.97
C LYS A 345 -19.45 -10.79 -20.22
N PRO A 346 -20.08 -10.83 -19.03
CA PRO A 346 -20.45 -9.61 -18.31
C PRO A 346 -19.24 -8.82 -17.80
N TYR A 347 -18.10 -9.49 -17.61
CA TYR A 347 -16.88 -8.92 -17.03
C TYR A 347 -15.79 -8.65 -18.06
N ARG A 348 -16.07 -8.85 -19.36
CA ARG A 348 -15.10 -8.60 -20.46
C ARG A 348 -14.39 -7.24 -20.32
N PRO A 349 -15.05 -6.10 -19.99
CA PRO A 349 -14.36 -4.81 -19.86
C PRO A 349 -13.43 -4.68 -18.64
N TYR A 350 -13.57 -5.56 -17.65
CA TYR A 350 -12.87 -5.47 -16.36
C TYR A 350 -11.89 -6.63 -16.16
N PHE A 351 -11.80 -7.55 -17.11
CA PHE A 351 -11.17 -8.85 -16.92
C PHE A 351 -9.67 -8.75 -16.62
N GLU A 352 -9.02 -7.72 -17.16
CA GLU A 352 -7.60 -7.42 -16.92
C GLU A 352 -7.32 -6.79 -15.57
N GLU A 353 -8.31 -6.11 -14.98
CA GLU A 353 -8.20 -5.54 -13.63
C GLU A 353 -8.52 -6.59 -12.55
N LEU A 354 -9.18 -7.69 -12.92
CA LEU A 354 -9.67 -8.69 -11.97
C LEU A 354 -8.62 -9.74 -11.60
N ALA A 355 -7.89 -10.26 -12.58
CA ALA A 355 -6.96 -11.39 -12.39
C ALA A 355 -6.00 -11.55 -13.58
N SER A 356 -4.86 -12.18 -13.33
CA SER A 356 -3.98 -12.68 -14.38
C SER A 356 -4.53 -14.04 -14.81
N ILE A 357 -5.15 -14.08 -15.99
CA ILE A 357 -5.93 -15.25 -16.41
C ILE A 357 -5.19 -16.07 -17.43
N ASP A 358 -5.21 -17.38 -17.21
CA ASP A 358 -4.55 -18.38 -18.04
C ASP A 358 -5.61 -19.34 -18.59
N PHE A 359 -5.80 -19.33 -19.91
CA PHE A 359 -6.82 -20.14 -20.57
C PHE A 359 -6.23 -21.46 -21.08
N VAL A 360 -6.73 -22.58 -20.54
CA VAL A 360 -6.27 -23.93 -20.88
C VAL A 360 -7.37 -24.68 -21.62
N ALA A 361 -7.34 -24.60 -22.95
CA ALA A 361 -8.28 -25.26 -23.84
C ALA A 361 -7.91 -26.75 -24.06
N TYR A 362 -8.02 -27.58 -23.01
CA TYR A 362 -7.65 -28.99 -23.04
C TYR A 362 -8.74 -29.90 -22.44
N GLY A 363 -9.17 -29.59 -21.21
CA GLY A 363 -10.23 -30.31 -20.48
C GLY A 363 -9.93 -31.80 -20.30
N LEU A 364 -10.91 -32.67 -20.62
CA LEU A 364 -10.82 -34.12 -20.43
C LEU A 364 -10.20 -34.84 -21.65
N THR A 365 -9.32 -34.17 -22.39
CA THR A 365 -8.62 -34.80 -23.51
C THR A 365 -7.64 -35.85 -23.00
N GLU A 366 -7.75 -37.08 -23.49
CA GLU A 366 -6.85 -38.17 -23.15
C GLU A 366 -5.71 -38.26 -24.16
N ARG A 367 -4.51 -38.60 -23.66
CA ARG A 367 -3.38 -38.94 -24.51
C ARG A 367 -3.47 -40.42 -24.91
N ASP A 368 -3.65 -40.69 -26.19
CA ASP A 368 -3.47 -42.03 -26.75
C ASP A 368 -2.06 -42.08 -27.35
N GLY A 369 -1.35 -43.20 -27.32
CA GLY A 369 0.11 -43.30 -27.54
C GLY A 369 0.66 -42.73 -28.87
N THR A 370 -0.18 -42.21 -29.75
CA THR A 370 0.14 -41.53 -31.01
C THR A 370 -0.54 -40.16 -31.21
N GLY A 371 -1.33 -39.65 -30.25
CA GLY A 371 -2.09 -38.40 -30.42
C GLY A 371 -3.00 -38.05 -29.24
N PHE A 372 -4.08 -37.33 -29.55
CA PHE A 372 -5.04 -36.82 -28.57
C PHE A 372 -6.44 -37.33 -28.88
N LYS A 373 -7.16 -37.79 -27.86
CA LYS A 373 -8.52 -38.31 -27.96
C LYS A 373 -9.44 -37.49 -27.06
N CYS A 374 -10.39 -36.79 -27.66
CA CYS A 374 -11.33 -35.94 -26.94
C CYS A 374 -12.64 -36.69 -26.62
N PRO A 375 -13.34 -36.34 -25.53
CA PRO A 375 -14.54 -37.05 -25.07
C PRO A 375 -15.66 -37.16 -26.11
N GLN A 376 -15.84 -36.13 -26.94
CA GLN A 376 -16.90 -36.08 -27.93
C GLN A 376 -16.44 -36.69 -29.26
N ASN A 377 -15.52 -36.02 -29.95
CA ASN A 377 -15.04 -36.42 -31.28
C ASN A 377 -13.77 -35.66 -31.66
N GLU A 378 -13.26 -35.92 -32.87
CA GLU A 378 -12.07 -35.25 -33.42
C GLU A 378 -12.29 -33.74 -33.66
N ALA A 379 -13.51 -33.30 -33.98
CA ALA A 379 -13.81 -31.88 -34.14
C ALA A 379 -13.62 -31.11 -32.82
N GLN A 380 -13.96 -31.72 -31.67
CA GLN A 380 -13.66 -31.16 -30.35
C GLN A 380 -12.14 -30.97 -30.14
N CYS A 381 -11.33 -31.97 -30.52
CA CYS A 381 -9.88 -31.87 -30.42
C CYS A 381 -9.32 -30.76 -31.31
N ASN A 382 -9.81 -30.65 -32.54
CA ASN A 382 -9.36 -29.61 -33.46
C ASN A 382 -9.77 -28.22 -32.94
N ALA A 383 -10.98 -28.07 -32.42
CA ALA A 383 -11.41 -26.81 -31.80
C ALA A 383 -10.58 -26.45 -30.55
N ASN A 384 -10.26 -27.42 -29.69
CA ASN A 384 -9.37 -27.20 -28.53
C ASN A 384 -8.00 -26.66 -28.98
N LYS A 385 -7.38 -27.28 -29.99
CA LYS A 385 -6.11 -26.83 -30.56
C LYS A 385 -6.19 -25.44 -31.20
N VAL A 386 -7.28 -25.15 -31.91
CA VAL A 386 -7.53 -23.82 -32.48
C VAL A 386 -7.60 -22.77 -31.37
N HIS A 387 -8.37 -23.00 -30.31
CA HIS A 387 -8.45 -22.08 -29.18
C HIS A 387 -7.08 -21.90 -28.50
N ALA A 388 -6.34 -22.99 -28.24
CA ALA A 388 -4.98 -22.92 -27.69
C ALA A 388 -4.07 -22.03 -28.55
N CYS A 389 -4.11 -22.21 -29.88
CA CYS A 389 -3.33 -21.38 -30.80
C CYS A 389 -3.78 -19.91 -30.82
N VAL A 390 -5.09 -19.61 -30.68
CA VAL A 390 -5.55 -18.22 -30.56
C VAL A 390 -5.00 -17.57 -29.29
N TYR A 391 -5.04 -18.25 -28.14
CA TYR A 391 -4.44 -17.69 -26.91
C TYR A 391 -2.93 -17.53 -27.04
N HIS A 392 -2.23 -18.53 -27.57
CA HIS A 392 -0.79 -18.43 -27.76
C HIS A 392 -0.40 -17.22 -28.60
N ASN A 393 -1.15 -16.91 -29.67
CA ASN A 393 -0.81 -15.83 -30.60
C ASN A 393 -1.34 -14.45 -30.20
N PHE A 394 -2.44 -14.36 -29.44
CA PHE A 394 -3.11 -13.09 -29.14
C PHE A 394 -3.27 -12.79 -27.65
N TRP A 395 -3.09 -13.77 -26.76
CA TRP A 395 -3.13 -13.60 -25.31
C TRP A 395 -1.73 -13.62 -24.68
N GLU A 396 -0.88 -14.57 -25.09
CA GLU A 396 0.43 -14.82 -24.49
C GLU A 396 1.59 -14.17 -25.24
N LYS A 397 1.64 -14.30 -26.57
CA LYS A 397 2.73 -13.72 -27.38
C LYS A 397 2.53 -12.23 -27.63
N LEU A 398 3.49 -11.45 -27.15
CA LEU A 398 3.78 -10.10 -27.60
C LEU A 398 4.78 -10.14 -28.75
N ASP A 399 4.33 -10.07 -30.00
CA ASP A 399 5.22 -9.61 -31.08
C ASP A 399 5.10 -8.09 -31.19
N HIS A 400 6.07 -7.38 -30.61
CA HIS A 400 6.19 -5.91 -30.64
C HIS A 400 6.36 -5.31 -32.05
N SER A 401 6.23 -6.09 -33.12
CA SER A 401 6.37 -5.64 -34.50
C SER A 401 5.05 -5.24 -35.20
N ASN A 402 3.86 -5.45 -34.60
CA ASN A 402 2.57 -5.03 -35.19
C ASN A 402 1.53 -4.44 -34.19
N VAL A 403 1.34 -3.12 -34.29
CA VAL A 403 0.12 -2.26 -34.24
C VAL A 403 -0.97 -2.42 -33.14
N MET A 404 -1.06 -3.49 -32.35
CA MET A 404 -2.14 -3.63 -31.34
C MET A 404 -1.64 -3.51 -29.91
N ASP A 405 -2.33 -2.71 -29.09
CA ASP A 405 -2.10 -2.59 -27.65
C ASP A 405 -2.38 -3.93 -26.94
N LEU A 406 -1.66 -4.25 -25.86
CA LEU A 406 -1.81 -5.52 -25.11
C LEU A 406 -3.25 -5.69 -24.62
N ASP A 407 -3.80 -4.62 -24.05
CA ASP A 407 -5.15 -4.56 -23.51
C ASP A 407 -6.19 -4.78 -24.62
N GLU A 408 -5.95 -4.21 -25.81
CA GLU A 408 -6.81 -4.41 -26.97
C GLU A 408 -6.75 -5.86 -27.48
N SER A 409 -5.57 -6.46 -27.54
CA SER A 409 -5.37 -7.86 -27.98
C SER A 409 -6.13 -8.84 -27.08
N ARG A 410 -5.97 -8.69 -25.77
CA ARG A 410 -6.64 -9.53 -24.77
C ARG A 410 -8.14 -9.31 -24.75
N TYR A 411 -8.60 -8.06 -24.86
CA TYR A 411 -10.02 -7.73 -24.99
C TYR A 411 -10.65 -8.41 -26.20
N ARG A 412 -9.96 -8.47 -27.35
CA ARG A 412 -10.40 -9.16 -28.57
C ARG A 412 -10.36 -10.69 -28.43
N THR A 413 -9.34 -11.24 -27.78
CA THR A 413 -9.27 -12.69 -27.49
C THR A 413 -10.43 -13.17 -26.61
N LEU A 414 -10.83 -12.39 -25.61
CA LEU A 414 -12.04 -12.69 -24.82
C LEU A 414 -13.30 -12.63 -25.68
N GLY A 415 -13.36 -11.67 -26.61
CA GLY A 415 -14.44 -11.61 -27.60
C GLY A 415 -14.53 -12.85 -28.46
N PHE A 416 -13.40 -13.34 -28.94
CA PHE A 416 -13.32 -14.59 -29.70
C PHE A 416 -13.89 -15.75 -28.88
N LEU A 417 -13.47 -15.88 -27.62
CA LEU A 417 -13.96 -16.93 -26.72
C LEU A 417 -15.48 -16.87 -26.54
N ILE A 418 -16.00 -15.68 -26.26
CA ILE A 418 -17.44 -15.45 -26.08
C ILE A 418 -18.20 -15.81 -27.35
N CYS A 419 -17.77 -15.29 -28.51
CA CYS A 419 -18.39 -15.56 -29.80
C CYS A 419 -18.41 -17.06 -30.12
N ALA A 420 -17.30 -17.77 -29.92
CA ALA A 420 -17.18 -19.19 -30.24
C ALA A 420 -18.17 -20.05 -29.43
N PHE A 421 -18.31 -19.77 -28.13
CA PHE A 421 -19.26 -20.48 -27.27
C PHE A 421 -20.71 -20.03 -27.44
N GLU A 422 -20.98 -18.82 -27.94
CA GLU A 422 -22.32 -18.37 -28.29
C GLU A 422 -22.88 -19.04 -29.54
N LYS A 423 -22.03 -19.24 -30.56
CA LYS A 423 -22.44 -19.91 -31.81
C LYS A 423 -22.80 -21.38 -31.57
N SER A 424 -21.92 -22.11 -30.86
CA SER A 424 -22.09 -23.50 -30.44
C SER A 424 -22.80 -24.39 -31.48
N THR A 425 -22.34 -24.33 -32.74
CA THR A 425 -22.91 -25.11 -33.84
C THR A 425 -22.39 -26.54 -33.82
N SER A 426 -22.78 -27.36 -34.80
CA SER A 426 -22.22 -28.70 -34.98
C SER A 426 -20.77 -28.69 -35.47
N ASP A 427 -20.23 -27.55 -35.90
CA ASP A 427 -18.86 -27.40 -36.39
C ASP A 427 -18.10 -26.32 -35.59
N PRO A 428 -17.47 -26.70 -34.47
CA PRO A 428 -16.79 -25.74 -33.60
C PRO A 428 -15.53 -25.14 -34.23
N VAL A 429 -14.99 -25.73 -35.32
CA VAL A 429 -13.83 -25.18 -36.03
C VAL A 429 -14.27 -24.04 -36.95
N ASP A 430 -15.38 -24.22 -37.67
CA ASP A 430 -15.99 -23.14 -38.47
C ASP A 430 -16.46 -21.97 -37.58
N ASP A 431 -17.05 -22.27 -36.42
CA ASP A 431 -17.41 -21.24 -35.44
C ASP A 431 -16.19 -20.42 -35.00
N ALA A 432 -15.09 -21.10 -34.66
CA ALA A 432 -13.85 -20.44 -34.29
C ALA A 432 -13.30 -19.56 -35.43
N ASN A 433 -13.33 -20.03 -36.68
CA ASN A 433 -12.91 -19.24 -37.84
C ASN A 433 -13.73 -17.94 -37.98
N GLN A 434 -15.06 -18.06 -37.94
CA GLN A 434 -15.95 -16.90 -38.06
C GLN A 434 -15.72 -15.90 -36.92
N CYS A 435 -15.57 -16.39 -35.69
CA CYS A 435 -15.35 -15.55 -34.52
C CYS A 435 -13.96 -14.89 -34.49
N LEU A 436 -12.93 -15.58 -34.97
CA LEU A 436 -11.59 -15.02 -35.10
C LEU A 436 -11.59 -13.83 -36.06
N ASN A 437 -12.20 -14.01 -37.23
CA ASN A 437 -12.30 -12.94 -38.24
C ASN A 437 -13.15 -11.77 -37.74
N GLN A 438 -14.23 -12.05 -36.98
CA GLN A 438 -15.08 -11.02 -36.40
C GLN A 438 -14.34 -10.15 -35.39
N GLU A 439 -13.59 -10.77 -34.46
CA GLU A 439 -13.04 -10.05 -33.30
C GLU A 439 -11.64 -9.49 -33.56
N MET A 440 -10.82 -10.13 -34.40
CA MET A 440 -9.43 -9.70 -34.65
C MET A 440 -9.29 -8.70 -35.81
N GLY A 441 -10.31 -8.52 -36.65
CA GLY A 441 -10.30 -7.50 -37.70
C GLY A 441 -9.29 -7.74 -38.85
N GLY A 442 -8.82 -8.98 -39.02
CA GLY A 442 -7.90 -9.40 -40.08
C GLY A 442 -8.02 -10.89 -40.40
N ASP A 443 -7.42 -11.32 -41.51
CA ASP A 443 -7.41 -12.73 -41.94
C ASP A 443 -6.26 -13.48 -41.26
N TYR A 444 -6.52 -13.95 -40.04
CA TYR A 444 -5.57 -14.69 -39.22
C TYR A 444 -5.80 -16.21 -39.26
N TRP A 445 -6.82 -16.67 -39.98
CA TRP A 445 -7.23 -18.07 -39.95
C TRP A 445 -6.11 -18.99 -40.42
N ASP A 446 -5.48 -18.70 -41.56
CA ASP A 446 -4.38 -19.51 -42.09
C ASP A 446 -3.23 -19.67 -41.07
N THR A 447 -2.97 -18.63 -40.28
CA THR A 447 -1.93 -18.64 -39.23
C THR A 447 -2.33 -19.55 -38.08
N ILE A 448 -3.58 -19.44 -37.61
CA ILE A 448 -4.11 -20.23 -36.50
C ILE A 448 -4.31 -21.69 -36.91
N GLU A 449 -4.80 -21.96 -38.12
CA GLU A 449 -4.97 -23.30 -38.67
C GLU A 449 -3.60 -24.00 -38.86
N THR A 450 -2.61 -23.26 -39.37
CA THR A 450 -1.22 -23.76 -39.47
C THR A 450 -0.64 -24.05 -38.10
N CYS A 451 -0.90 -23.20 -37.10
CA CYS A 451 -0.52 -23.48 -35.72
C CYS A 451 -1.18 -24.77 -35.22
N ALA A 452 -2.51 -24.87 -35.30
CA ALA A 452 -3.29 -25.96 -34.71
C ALA A 452 -2.95 -27.35 -35.27
N HIS A 453 -2.58 -27.43 -36.56
CA HIS A 453 -2.23 -28.68 -37.24
C HIS A 453 -0.71 -28.87 -37.44
N GLY A 454 0.08 -27.86 -37.12
CA GLY A 454 1.53 -27.84 -37.28
C GLY A 454 2.30 -28.37 -36.07
N PRO A 455 3.64 -28.44 -36.18
CA PRO A 455 4.50 -28.87 -35.07
C PRO A 455 4.36 -27.97 -33.83
N ASP A 456 4.13 -26.67 -34.03
CA ASP A 456 3.99 -25.70 -32.94
C ASP A 456 2.73 -25.97 -32.10
N GLY A 457 1.58 -26.21 -32.74
CA GLY A 457 0.35 -26.56 -32.02
C GLY A 457 0.43 -27.93 -31.36
N ILE A 458 1.15 -28.89 -31.95
CA ILE A 458 1.41 -30.18 -31.28
C ILE A 458 2.22 -29.95 -30.01
N ALA A 459 3.32 -29.19 -30.07
CA ALA A 459 4.14 -28.89 -28.91
C ALA A 459 3.36 -28.13 -27.82
N LEU A 460 2.58 -27.12 -28.22
CA LEU A 460 1.69 -26.37 -27.33
C LEU A 460 0.69 -27.30 -26.64
N TYR A 461 0.02 -28.17 -27.40
CA TYR A 461 -0.99 -29.07 -26.85
C TYR A 461 -0.37 -30.18 -25.97
N GLU A 462 0.87 -30.58 -26.23
CA GLU A 462 1.65 -31.44 -25.32
C GLU A 462 2.00 -30.73 -24.00
N GLU A 463 2.24 -29.42 -24.02
CA GLU A 463 2.45 -28.62 -22.81
C GLU A 463 1.15 -28.50 -22.00
N LEU A 464 0.02 -28.20 -22.66
CA LEU A 464 -1.29 -28.17 -22.00
C LEU A 464 -1.68 -29.52 -21.40
N ALA A 465 -1.31 -30.63 -22.06
CA ALA A 465 -1.50 -31.98 -21.53
C ALA A 465 -0.73 -32.17 -20.22
N LYS A 466 0.57 -31.84 -20.20
CA LYS A 466 1.39 -31.93 -18.97
C LYS A 466 0.85 -31.04 -17.84
N LYS A 467 0.38 -29.84 -18.18
CA LYS A 467 -0.20 -28.88 -17.24
C LYS A 467 -1.49 -29.43 -16.62
N THR A 468 -2.36 -30.03 -17.44
CA THR A 468 -3.62 -30.61 -16.97
C THR A 468 -3.41 -31.91 -16.18
N GLU A 469 -2.45 -32.74 -16.58
CA GLU A 469 -2.09 -33.99 -15.88
C GLU A 469 -1.43 -33.74 -14.50
N ALA A 470 -0.91 -32.53 -14.27
CA ALA A 470 -0.29 -32.15 -13.00
C ALA A 470 -1.29 -31.62 -11.94
N LEU A 471 -2.55 -31.40 -12.33
CA LEU A 471 -3.66 -31.02 -11.44
C LEU A 471 -4.27 -32.27 -10.79
#